data_AF-A0A4Q5SCW6-F1
#
_entry.id   AF-A0A4Q5SCW6-F1
#
_cell.length_a   1.000
_cell.length_b   1.000
_cell.length_c   1.000
_cell.angle_alpha   90.00
_cell.angle_beta   90.00
_cell.angle_gamma   90.00
#
_symmetry.space_group_name_H-M   'P 1'
#
loop_
_entity.id
_entity.type
_entity.pdbx_description
1 polymer ?
#
loop_
_entity_poly.entity_id
_entity_poly.type
_entity_poly.pdbx_seq_one_letter_code
_entity_poly.pdbx_strand_id
1 'polypeptide(L)'
;MLFVYMGRLGELDLPDRLAPTIPRWATSIGVGLCAAASAGIIRFVMDSLVPGAAVFPLIFPAAMIATLFARWPAGVISALVSILYGWYYFFPIKNSFRFETPAAAVSMGSVFVGAALTVALAEMFRRAARRATAERDREVAERDLFLEEFDHRVKNNFTLVASLLDMQRRRAGDGETAHALGAA
;
A
#
# COMPACT_ATOMS: atom_id res chain seq x y z
N MET A 1 -7.59 5.48 -15.35
CA MET A 1 -8.10 4.28 -14.63
C MET A 1 -7.01 3.45 -13.96
N LEU A 2 -5.87 3.17 -14.60
CA LEU A 2 -4.76 2.39 -13.98
C LEU A 2 -4.16 2.99 -12.69
N PHE A 3 -4.07 4.32 -12.61
CA PHE A 3 -3.54 5.01 -11.42
C PHE A 3 -4.43 4.90 -10.17
N VAL A 4 -5.75 4.82 -10.34
CA VAL A 4 -6.70 4.67 -9.23
C VAL A 4 -6.61 3.26 -8.62
N TYR A 5 -6.31 2.25 -9.45
CA TYR A 5 -6.15 0.87 -8.99
C TYR A 5 -4.82 0.65 -8.22
N MET A 6 -3.78 1.41 -8.56
CA MET A 6 -2.50 1.39 -7.84
C MET A 6 -2.60 1.96 -6.41
N GLY A 7 -3.55 2.86 -6.13
CA GLY A 7 -3.79 3.38 -4.78
C GLY A 7 -4.16 2.26 -3.78
N ARG A 8 -5.02 1.32 -4.21
CA ARG A 8 -5.49 0.21 -3.37
C ARG A 8 -4.43 -0.85 -3.05
N LEU A 9 -3.39 -1.00 -3.89
CA LEU A 9 -2.34 -2.00 -3.66
C LEU A 9 -1.39 -1.57 -2.53
N GLY A 10 -1.16 -0.27 -2.35
CA GLY A 10 -0.33 0.28 -1.24
C GLY A 10 -1.02 0.24 0.13
N GLU A 11 -2.36 0.13 0.15
CA GLU A 11 -3.20 0.08 1.35
C GLU A 11 -3.36 -1.35 1.93
N LEU A 12 -3.01 -2.38 1.15
CA LEU A 12 -3.10 -3.78 1.58
C LEU A 12 -1.97 -4.13 2.55
N ASP A 13 -2.16 -3.84 3.84
CA ASP A 13 -1.36 -4.39 4.94
C ASP A 13 -2.05 -5.65 5.48
N LEU A 14 -1.53 -6.82 5.13
CA LEU A 14 -2.05 -8.10 5.62
C LEU A 14 -2.02 -8.19 7.16
N PRO A 15 -0.91 -7.83 7.84
CA PRO A 15 -0.89 -7.69 9.30
C PRO A 15 -2.02 -6.84 9.89
N ASP A 16 -2.34 -5.69 9.30
CA ASP A 16 -3.41 -4.83 9.85
C ASP A 16 -4.81 -5.38 9.54
N ARG A 17 -5.00 -6.03 8.38
CA ARG A 17 -6.28 -6.67 8.03
C ARG A 17 -6.59 -7.92 8.83
N LEU A 18 -5.58 -8.74 9.13
CA LEU A 18 -5.73 -9.97 9.91
C LEU A 18 -5.55 -9.75 11.42
N ALA A 19 -5.15 -8.55 11.86
CA ALA A 19 -5.01 -8.20 13.27
C ALA A 19 -6.20 -8.58 14.18
N PRO A 20 -7.49 -8.53 13.72
CA PRO A 20 -8.61 -8.95 14.57
C PRO A 20 -8.61 -10.43 14.93
N THR A 21 -7.94 -11.29 14.15
CA THR A 21 -7.96 -12.75 14.31
C THR A 21 -6.58 -13.33 14.62
N ILE A 22 -5.51 -12.72 14.11
CA ILE A 22 -4.13 -13.20 14.22
C ILE A 22 -3.24 -12.02 14.62
N PRO A 23 -2.33 -12.19 15.60
CA PRO A 23 -1.42 -11.12 15.97
C PRO A 23 -0.50 -10.74 14.81
N ARG A 24 -0.26 -9.43 14.64
CA ARG A 24 0.48 -8.84 13.51
C ARG A 24 1.83 -9.50 13.22
N TRP A 25 2.57 -9.86 14.27
CA TRP A 25 3.89 -10.50 14.13
C TRP A 25 3.80 -11.90 13.52
N ALA A 26 2.76 -12.68 13.86
CA ALA A 26 2.55 -14.00 13.30
C ALA A 26 2.18 -13.93 11.81
N THR A 27 1.36 -12.95 11.42
CA THR A 27 1.05 -12.70 10.00
C THR A 27 2.31 -12.33 9.21
N SER A 28 3.16 -11.44 9.74
CA SER A 28 4.43 -11.08 9.08
C SER A 28 5.36 -12.28 8.92
N ILE A 29 5.49 -13.12 9.96
CA ILE A 29 6.29 -14.35 9.87
C ILE A 29 5.71 -15.31 8.83
N GLY A 30 4.40 -15.57 8.88
CA GLY A 30 3.72 -16.47 7.96
C GLY A 30 3.88 -16.04 6.51
N VAL A 31 3.66 -14.76 6.21
CA VAL A 31 3.83 -14.22 4.85
C VAL A 31 5.28 -14.31 4.39
N GLY A 32 6.24 -13.98 5.26
CA GLY A 32 7.67 -14.10 4.95
C GLY A 32 8.09 -15.54 4.63
N LEU A 33 7.60 -16.51 5.40
CA LEU A 33 7.85 -17.93 5.18
C LEU A 33 7.18 -18.44 3.91
N CYS A 34 5.92 -18.06 3.63
CA CYS A 34 5.24 -18.43 2.40
C CYS A 34 5.95 -17.87 1.16
N ALA A 35 6.44 -16.62 1.22
CA ALA A 35 7.23 -16.02 0.16
C ALA A 35 8.57 -16.75 -0.06
N ALA A 36 9.27 -17.10 1.03
CA ALA A 36 10.50 -17.90 0.93
C ALA A 36 10.23 -19.31 0.37
N ALA A 37 9.17 -19.97 0.83
CA ALA A 37 8.81 -21.32 0.39
C ALA A 37 8.45 -21.34 -1.09
N SER A 38 7.64 -20.39 -1.55
CA SER A 38 7.31 -20.26 -2.98
C SER A 38 8.55 -19.98 -3.83
N ALA A 39 9.42 -19.06 -3.42
CA ALA A 39 10.69 -18.81 -4.09
C ALA A 39 11.59 -20.05 -4.14
N GLY A 40 11.69 -20.80 -3.03
CA GLY A 40 12.47 -22.02 -2.92
C GLY A 40 11.96 -23.15 -3.81
N ILE A 41 10.63 -23.33 -3.88
CA ILE A 41 9.98 -24.32 -4.77
C ILE A 41 10.24 -23.95 -6.23
N ILE A 42 10.03 -22.68 -6.61
CA ILE A 42 10.32 -22.22 -7.98
C ILE A 42 11.80 -22.46 -8.29
N ARG A 43 12.71 -22.16 -7.35
CA ARG A 43 14.14 -22.38 -7.55
C ARG A 43 14.50 -23.85 -7.74
N PHE A 44 13.86 -24.75 -6.99
CA PHE A 44 14.07 -26.20 -7.12
C PHE A 44 13.60 -26.72 -8.48
N VAL A 45 12.43 -26.28 -8.92
CA VAL A 45 11.90 -26.60 -10.26
C VAL A 45 12.80 -26.05 -11.35
N MET A 46 13.28 -24.81 -11.21
CA MET A 46 14.22 -24.21 -12.16
C MET A 46 15.54 -24.98 -12.24
N ASP A 47 16.07 -25.49 -11.13
CA ASP A 47 17.29 -26.31 -11.14
C ASP A 47 17.11 -27.60 -11.95
N SER A 48 15.91 -28.19 -11.84
CA SER A 48 15.57 -29.43 -12.54
C SER A 48 15.44 -29.23 -14.05
N LEU A 49 15.06 -28.03 -14.49
CA LEU A 49 14.91 -27.67 -15.90
C LEU A 49 16.20 -27.11 -16.51
N VAL A 50 16.91 -26.26 -15.76
CA VAL A 50 18.12 -25.54 -16.19
C VAL A 50 19.18 -25.64 -15.09
N PRO A 51 20.00 -26.71 -15.11
CA PRO A 51 21.10 -26.86 -14.16
C PRO A 51 22.08 -25.69 -14.26
N GLY A 52 22.50 -25.16 -13.12
CA GLY A 52 23.49 -24.07 -13.06
C GLY A 52 22.92 -22.66 -13.21
N ALA A 53 21.59 -22.50 -13.21
CA ALA A 53 20.97 -21.18 -13.12
C ALA A 53 21.38 -20.44 -11.83
N ALA A 54 21.39 -19.10 -11.90
CA ALA A 54 21.77 -18.24 -10.77
C ALA A 54 20.96 -18.58 -9.50
N VAL A 55 21.65 -18.62 -8.35
CA VAL A 55 21.09 -19.14 -7.09
C VAL A 55 20.11 -18.17 -6.43
N PHE A 56 20.46 -16.88 -6.38
CA PHE A 56 19.77 -15.86 -5.59
C PHE A 56 18.78 -14.91 -6.30
N PRO A 57 18.50 -14.94 -7.62
CA PRO A 57 17.61 -13.95 -8.26
C PRO A 57 16.21 -13.87 -7.64
N LEU A 58 15.65 -14.99 -7.18
CA LEU A 58 14.29 -15.05 -6.63
C LEU A 58 14.16 -14.46 -5.21
N ILE A 59 15.28 -14.21 -4.53
CA ILE A 59 15.28 -13.64 -3.18
C ILE A 59 14.75 -12.21 -3.19
N PHE A 60 15.20 -11.40 -4.14
CA PHE A 60 14.83 -9.99 -4.24
C PHE A 60 13.32 -9.79 -4.48
N PRO A 61 12.68 -10.40 -5.51
CA PRO A 61 11.24 -10.24 -5.71
C PRO A 61 10.42 -10.84 -4.56
N ALA A 62 10.82 -11.98 -3.99
CA ALA A 62 10.11 -12.59 -2.87
C ALA A 62 10.16 -11.69 -1.62
N ALA A 63 11.34 -11.18 -1.25
CA ALA A 63 11.50 -10.27 -0.13
C ALA A 63 10.79 -8.93 -0.36
N MET A 64 10.79 -8.41 -1.59
CA MET A 64 10.07 -7.20 -1.96
C MET A 64 8.56 -7.37 -1.79
N ILE A 65 7.98 -8.45 -2.32
CA ILE A 65 6.55 -8.76 -2.19
C ILE A 65 6.18 -8.93 -0.71
N ALA A 66 6.95 -9.74 0.03
CA ALA A 66 6.71 -9.93 1.46
C ALA A 66 6.76 -8.61 2.24
N THR A 67 7.70 -7.71 1.91
CA THR A 67 7.80 -6.38 2.53
C THR A 67 6.60 -5.50 2.20
N LEU A 68 6.17 -5.49 0.95
CA LEU A 68 5.09 -4.62 0.50
C LEU A 68 3.76 -4.99 1.18
N PHE A 69 3.45 -6.28 1.27
CA PHE A 69 2.19 -6.78 1.81
C PHE A 69 2.18 -7.05 3.32
N ALA A 70 3.34 -7.34 3.93
CA ALA A 70 3.43 -7.72 5.33
C ALA A 70 4.55 -7.02 6.12
N ARG A 71 5.02 -5.87 5.60
CA ARG A 71 5.98 -4.94 6.20
C ARG A 71 7.41 -5.50 6.24
N TRP A 72 8.37 -4.67 6.59
CA TRP A 72 9.79 -5.03 6.63
C TRP A 72 10.14 -6.35 7.37
N PRO A 73 9.48 -6.78 8.47
CA PRO A 73 9.84 -8.04 9.13
C PRO A 73 9.61 -9.26 8.24
N ALA A 74 8.52 -9.26 7.46
CA ALA A 74 8.22 -10.33 6.52
C ALA A 74 9.26 -10.39 5.39
N GLY A 75 9.70 -9.23 4.90
CA GLY A 75 10.79 -9.11 3.93
C GLY A 75 12.11 -9.67 4.42
N VAL A 76 12.50 -9.31 5.65
CA VAL A 76 13.73 -9.82 6.28
C VAL A 76 13.68 -11.34 6.45
N ILE A 77 12.56 -11.87 6.94
CA ILE A 77 12.37 -13.32 7.10
C ILE A 77 12.47 -14.02 5.74
N SER A 78 11.75 -13.51 4.74
CA SER A 78 11.79 -14.07 3.39
C SER A 78 13.20 -14.07 2.82
N ALA A 79 13.93 -12.97 2.96
CA ALA A 79 15.31 -12.85 2.51
C ALA A 79 16.23 -13.83 3.22
N LEU A 80 16.25 -13.83 4.56
CA LEU A 80 17.14 -14.69 5.35
C LEU A 80 16.89 -16.17 5.08
N VAL A 81 15.63 -16.61 5.08
CA VAL A 81 15.29 -18.02 4.82
C VAL A 81 15.71 -18.41 3.41
N SER A 82 15.47 -17.56 2.42
CA SER A 82 15.86 -17.85 1.03
C SER A 82 17.38 -17.85 0.84
N ILE A 83 18.11 -16.95 1.51
CA ILE A 83 19.58 -16.91 1.48
C ILE A 83 20.14 -18.20 2.09
N LEU A 84 19.67 -18.59 3.28
CA LEU A 84 20.14 -19.80 3.96
C LEU A 84 19.83 -21.06 3.15
N TYR A 85 18.62 -21.14 2.58
CA TYR A 85 18.24 -22.24 1.69
C TYR A 85 19.13 -22.30 0.44
N GLY A 86 19.32 -21.16 -0.24
CA GLY A 86 20.19 -21.05 -1.41
C GLY A 86 21.64 -21.43 -1.10
N TRP A 87 22.15 -20.96 0.04
CA TRP A 87 23.51 -21.25 0.49
C TRP A 87 23.71 -22.74 0.78
N TYR A 88 22.80 -23.37 1.51
CA TYR A 88 22.97 -24.75 1.91
C TYR A 88 22.86 -25.76 0.74
N TYR A 89 21.92 -25.54 -0.19
CA TYR A 89 21.59 -26.52 -1.23
C TYR A 89 22.26 -26.25 -2.60
N PHE A 90 22.46 -24.99 -2.97
CA PHE A 90 22.86 -24.61 -4.34
C PHE A 90 24.24 -23.97 -4.44
N PHE A 91 24.88 -23.61 -3.33
CA PHE A 91 26.22 -23.05 -3.34
C PHE A 91 27.27 -24.16 -3.57
N PRO A 92 28.46 -23.84 -4.15
CA PRO A 92 29.40 -24.83 -4.68
C PRO A 92 29.77 -25.96 -3.70
N ILE A 93 29.97 -25.63 -2.42
CA ILE A 93 30.19 -26.61 -1.36
C ILE A 93 28.85 -26.93 -0.70
N LYS A 94 28.12 -27.87 -1.32
CA LYS A 94 26.80 -28.34 -0.86
C LYS A 94 26.83 -28.84 0.58
N ASN A 95 25.71 -28.71 1.29
CA ASN A 95 25.53 -29.12 2.69
C ASN A 95 26.51 -28.44 3.66
N SER A 96 26.99 -27.25 3.32
CA SER A 96 27.92 -26.50 4.14
C SER A 96 27.71 -24.99 4.02
N PHE A 97 28.24 -24.24 4.98
CA PHE A 97 28.33 -22.78 4.92
C PHE A 97 29.75 -22.31 4.59
N ARG A 98 30.52 -23.13 3.89
CA ARG A 98 31.91 -22.81 3.53
C ARG A 98 31.97 -22.08 2.20
N PHE A 99 32.97 -21.23 2.09
CA PHE A 99 33.32 -20.55 0.84
C PHE A 99 34.49 -21.28 0.19
N GLU A 100 34.37 -21.57 -1.11
CA GLU A 100 35.46 -22.16 -1.89
C GLU A 100 36.54 -21.12 -2.19
N THR A 101 36.14 -19.87 -2.44
CA THR A 101 37.04 -18.76 -2.76
C THR A 101 36.65 -17.49 -1.99
N PRO A 102 37.59 -16.56 -1.74
CA PRO A 102 37.26 -15.25 -1.19
C PRO A 102 36.25 -14.48 -2.06
N ALA A 103 36.29 -14.67 -3.38
CA ALA A 103 35.32 -14.08 -4.30
C ALA A 103 33.88 -14.55 -4.00
N ALA A 104 33.68 -15.83 -3.66
CA ALA A 104 32.37 -16.35 -3.29
C ALA A 104 31.82 -15.70 -2.00
N ALA A 105 32.70 -15.38 -1.04
CA ALA A 105 32.31 -14.64 0.16
C ALA A 105 31.87 -13.20 -0.16
N VAL A 106 32.57 -12.53 -1.08
CA VAL A 106 32.18 -11.18 -1.57
C VAL A 106 30.84 -11.23 -2.32
N SER A 107 30.62 -12.24 -3.18
CA SER A 107 29.34 -12.44 -3.87
C SER A 107 28.20 -12.66 -2.87
N MET A 108 28.41 -13.48 -1.85
CA MET A 108 27.43 -13.69 -0.78
C MET A 108 27.14 -12.39 -0.01
N GLY A 109 28.18 -11.63 0.36
CA GLY A 109 28.02 -10.31 0.98
C GLY A 109 27.20 -9.36 0.11
N SER A 110 27.41 -9.38 -1.21
CA SER A 110 26.63 -8.59 -2.17
C SER A 110 25.15 -8.98 -2.19
N VAL A 111 24.83 -10.26 -2.00
CA VAL A 111 23.44 -10.75 -1.90
C VAL A 111 22.77 -10.24 -0.62
N PHE A 112 23.46 -10.29 0.52
CA PHE A 112 22.95 -9.72 1.78
C PHE A 112 22.69 -8.23 1.67
N VAL A 113 23.64 -7.46 1.11
CA VAL A 113 23.48 -6.03 0.87
C VAL A 113 22.31 -5.76 -0.09
N GLY A 114 22.23 -6.48 -1.21
CA GLY A 114 21.14 -6.34 -2.17
C GLY A 114 19.76 -6.65 -1.57
N ALA A 115 19.68 -7.70 -0.74
CA ALA A 115 18.44 -8.07 -0.06
C ALA A 115 18.04 -7.01 0.99
N ALA A 116 19.01 -6.51 1.76
CA ALA A 116 18.78 -5.42 2.72
C ALA A 116 18.31 -4.15 2.01
N LEU A 117 18.94 -3.77 0.90
CA LEU A 117 18.53 -2.62 0.08
C LEU A 117 17.12 -2.83 -0.49
N THR A 118 16.81 -4.02 -0.97
CA THR A 118 15.48 -4.34 -1.51
C THR A 118 14.39 -4.19 -0.44
N VAL A 119 14.62 -4.74 0.76
CA VAL A 119 13.67 -4.59 1.88
C VAL A 119 13.58 -3.13 2.32
N ALA A 120 14.70 -2.41 2.42
CA ALA A 120 14.72 -1.01 2.81
C ALA A 120 13.95 -0.11 1.82
N LEU A 121 14.20 -0.27 0.51
CA LEU A 121 13.53 0.47 -0.54
C LEU A 121 12.03 0.13 -0.60
N ALA A 122 11.68 -1.15 -0.47
CA ALA A 122 10.28 -1.58 -0.45
C ALA A 122 9.53 -1.00 0.76
N GLU A 123 10.15 -1.01 1.95
CA GLU A 123 9.56 -0.42 3.16
C GLU A 123 9.45 1.11 3.04
N MET A 124 10.44 1.78 2.45
CA MET A 124 10.40 3.21 2.19
C MET A 124 9.26 3.56 1.24
N PHE A 125 9.12 2.82 0.14
CA PHE A 125 8.03 2.97 -0.82
C PHE A 125 6.68 2.76 -0.15
N ARG A 126 6.53 1.69 0.64
CA ARG A 126 5.31 1.39 1.40
C ARG A 126 4.92 2.54 2.34
N ARG A 127 5.89 3.11 3.05
CA ARG A 127 5.65 4.25 3.96
C ARG A 127 5.28 5.52 3.19
N ALA A 128 5.94 5.80 2.07
CA ALA A 128 5.65 6.95 1.23
C ALA A 128 4.23 6.86 0.65
N ALA A 129 3.84 5.70 0.12
CA ALA A 129 2.50 5.46 -0.39
C ALA A 129 1.42 5.71 0.68
N ARG A 130 1.62 5.21 1.90
CA ARG A 130 0.65 5.41 2.99
C ARG A 130 0.53 6.86 3.45
N ARG A 131 1.64 7.59 3.46
CA ARG A 131 1.61 9.03 3.78
C ARG A 131 0.82 9.79 2.72
N ALA A 132 1.08 9.50 1.45
CA ALA A 132 0.35 10.12 0.34
C ALA A 132 -1.16 9.82 0.39
N THR A 133 -1.56 8.58 0.68
CA THR A 133 -2.98 8.22 0.87
C THR A 133 -3.58 8.97 2.05
N ALA A 134 -2.92 8.99 3.21
CA ALA A 134 -3.43 9.66 4.40
C ALA A 134 -3.57 11.19 4.22
N GLU A 135 -2.68 11.81 3.45
CA GLU A 135 -2.80 13.23 3.08
C GLU A 135 -3.99 13.47 2.15
N ARG A 136 -4.20 12.60 1.18
CA ARG A 136 -5.37 12.67 0.28
C ARG A 136 -6.69 12.49 1.01
N ASP A 137 -6.78 11.52 1.91
CA ASP A 137 -8.00 11.26 2.68
C ASP A 137 -8.37 12.46 3.56
N ARG A 138 -7.36 13.16 4.13
CA ARG A 138 -7.58 14.40 4.89
C ARG A 138 -8.08 15.54 3.99
N GLU A 139 -7.45 15.73 2.83
CA GLU A 139 -7.87 16.77 1.87
C GLU A 139 -9.31 16.55 1.40
N VAL A 140 -9.71 15.29 1.17
CA VAL A 140 -11.09 14.93 0.81
C VAL A 140 -12.05 15.21 1.97
N ALA A 141 -11.72 14.77 3.19
CA ALA A 141 -12.58 15.01 4.36
C ALA A 141 -12.78 16.50 4.66
N GLU A 142 -11.74 17.33 4.52
CA GLU A 142 -11.86 18.79 4.69
C GLU A 142 -12.75 19.41 3.61
N ARG A 143 -12.64 18.96 2.35
CA ARG A 143 -13.52 19.42 1.26
C ARG A 143 -14.96 19.05 1.51
N ASP A 144 -15.23 17.83 1.94
CA ASP A 144 -16.60 17.36 2.21
C ASP A 144 -17.25 18.18 3.33
N LEU A 145 -16.51 18.49 4.40
CA LEU A 145 -16.98 19.33 5.49
C LEU A 145 -17.26 20.77 5.03
N PHE A 146 -16.38 21.35 4.21
CA PHE A 146 -16.59 22.69 3.64
C PHE A 146 -17.84 22.73 2.75
N LEU A 147 -18.06 21.70 1.93
CA LEU A 147 -19.24 21.59 1.08
C LEU A 147 -20.53 21.45 1.89
N GLU A 148 -20.52 20.64 2.95
CA GLU A 148 -21.65 20.49 3.86
C GLU A 148 -22.01 21.83 4.53
N GLU A 149 -21.00 22.56 5.02
CA GLU A 149 -21.21 23.85 5.64
C GLU A 149 -21.68 24.92 4.63
N PHE A 150 -21.11 24.91 3.42
CA PHE A 150 -21.53 25.79 2.33
C PHE A 150 -23.00 25.54 1.96
N ASP A 151 -23.41 24.28 1.78
CA ASP A 151 -24.79 23.90 1.48
C ASP A 151 -25.76 24.35 2.57
N HIS A 152 -25.39 24.18 3.84
CA HIS A 152 -26.20 24.66 4.97
C HIS A 152 -26.37 26.18 4.93
N ARG A 153 -25.29 26.93 4.68
CA ARG A 153 -25.32 28.41 4.57
C ARG A 153 -26.10 28.89 3.36
N VAL A 154 -25.99 28.21 2.22
CA VAL A 154 -26.74 28.51 1.00
C VAL A 154 -28.24 28.33 1.24
N LYS A 155 -28.66 27.22 1.85
CA LYS A 155 -30.07 27.00 2.25
C LYS A 155 -30.59 28.09 3.19
N ASN A 156 -29.78 28.50 4.16
CA ASN A 156 -30.12 29.59 5.08
C ASN A 156 -30.31 30.93 4.36
N ASN A 157 -29.40 31.28 3.45
CA ASN A 157 -29.48 32.51 2.67
C ASN A 157 -30.71 32.52 1.75
N PHE A 158 -31.03 31.41 1.06
CA PHE A 158 -32.24 31.33 0.24
C PHE A 158 -33.52 31.43 1.08
N THR A 159 -33.54 30.85 2.27
CA THR A 159 -34.67 30.96 3.19
C THR A 159 -34.88 32.42 3.63
N LEU A 160 -33.80 33.15 3.90
CA LEU A 160 -33.87 34.58 4.21
C LEU A 160 -34.40 35.40 3.05
N VAL A 161 -33.88 35.18 1.83
CA VAL A 161 -34.36 35.89 0.63
C VAL A 161 -35.84 35.60 0.39
N ALA A 162 -36.28 34.35 0.53
CA ALA A 162 -37.70 33.99 0.42
C ALA A 162 -38.56 34.70 1.46
N SER A 163 -38.10 34.80 2.72
CA SER A 163 -38.83 35.52 3.78
C SER A 163 -38.95 37.03 3.54
N LEU A 164 -37.92 37.64 2.96
CA LEU A 164 -37.94 39.05 2.57
C LEU A 164 -38.92 39.28 1.41
N LEU A 165 -38.91 38.41 0.40
CA LEU A 165 -39.85 38.47 -0.72
C LEU A 165 -41.31 38.30 -0.24
N ASP A 166 -41.58 37.39 0.70
CA ASP A 166 -42.92 37.23 1.28
C ASP A 166 -43.36 38.47 2.08
N MET A 167 -42.45 39.05 2.87
CA MET A 167 -42.74 40.30 3.59
C MET A 167 -43.00 41.48 2.62
N GLN A 168 -42.24 41.60 1.53
CA GLN A 168 -42.48 42.63 0.51
C GLN A 168 -43.83 42.41 -0.18
N ARG A 169 -44.18 41.18 -0.51
CA ARG A 169 -45.49 40.82 -1.09
C ARG A 169 -46.64 41.22 -0.17
N ARG A 170 -46.54 40.94 1.14
CA ARG A 170 -47.57 41.31 2.13
C ARG A 170 -47.67 42.82 2.33
N ARG A 171 -46.54 43.54 2.31
CA ARG A 171 -46.50 45.00 2.46
C ARG A 171 -47.02 45.74 1.23
N ALA A 172 -47.07 45.07 0.07
CA ALA A 172 -47.54 45.62 -1.20
C ALA A 172 -49.07 45.46 -1.46
N GLY A 173 -49.87 44.83 -0.59
CA GLY A 173 -51.35 44.79 -0.78
C GLY A 173 -51.98 46.17 -0.52
N ASP A 174 -52.86 46.78 -1.33
CA ASP A 174 -53.67 46.37 -2.50
C ASP A 174 -53.59 47.45 -3.61
N GLY A 175 -52.67 47.36 -4.57
CA GLY A 175 -52.64 48.30 -5.71
C GLY A 175 -51.74 47.89 -6.86
N GLU A 176 -52.36 47.49 -7.98
CA GLU A 176 -51.88 47.28 -9.38
C GLU A 176 -50.58 46.47 -9.65
N THR A 177 -49.63 46.39 -8.72
CA THR A 177 -48.32 45.71 -8.84
C THR A 177 -48.37 44.21 -8.53
N ALA A 178 -49.44 43.71 -7.89
CA ALA A 178 -49.61 42.30 -7.54
C ALA A 178 -49.78 41.36 -8.76
N HIS A 179 -50.20 41.89 -9.91
CA HIS A 179 -50.42 41.10 -11.13
C HIS A 179 -49.14 40.81 -11.94
N ALA A 180 -48.06 41.59 -11.78
CA ALA A 180 -46.83 41.42 -12.57
C ALA A 180 -45.88 40.33 -12.04
N LEU A 181 -45.96 39.96 -10.75
CA LEU A 181 -45.07 39.00 -10.08
C LEU A 181 -45.60 37.57 -10.02
N GLY A 182 -46.82 37.31 -10.49
CA GLY A 182 -47.44 35.96 -10.48
C GLY A 182 -47.23 35.13 -11.76
N ALA A 183 -46.62 35.71 -12.80
CA ALA A 183 -46.53 35.12 -14.14
C ALA A 183 -45.10 34.70 -14.56
N ALA A 184 -44.13 34.71 -13.64
CA ALA A 184 -42.77 34.20 -13.84
C ALA A 184 -42.49 33.06 -12.87
#